data_AF-A0A554PSB1-F1
#
_entry.id   AF-A0A554PSB1-F1
#
_cell.length_a   1.000
_cell.length_b   1.000
_cell.length_c   1.000
_cell.angle_alpha   90.00
_cell.angle_beta   90.00
_cell.angle_gamma   90.00
#
_symmetry.space_group_name_H-M   'P 1'
#
loop_
_entity.id
_entity.type
_entity.pdbx_description
1 polymer ?
#
loop_
_entity_poly.entity_id
_entity_poly.type
_entity_poly.pdbx_seq_one_letter_code
_entity_poly.pdbx_strand_id
1 'polypeptide(L)'
;MDSMSLLDTEHWRISYRRDARHPGSLIVASRSNARDLADLAPSALAALGQVLALGERLLRQEYQPHKVVFYKLGFSSGFSVHFHVVAVTRELLQEIVEHPDYPDEPDGNDVILFVSREYAERALTPAEQLEQMRQVERLRQRLTSLN
;
A
#
# COMPACT_ATOMS: atom_id res chain seq x y z
N MET A 1 15.97 -1.22 -12.31
CA MET A 1 14.85 -1.86 -11.56
C MET A 1 14.35 -0.83 -10.56
N ASP A 2 13.04 -0.60 -10.47
CA ASP A 2 12.50 0.38 -9.51
C ASP A 2 12.85 -0.03 -8.08
N SER A 3 13.52 0.84 -7.31
CA SER A 3 14.03 0.52 -5.97
C SER A 3 12.91 0.13 -5.01
N MET A 4 11.68 0.54 -5.28
CA MET A 4 10.49 0.22 -4.47
C MET A 4 9.75 -1.04 -4.94
N SER A 5 10.11 -1.64 -6.08
CA SER A 5 9.42 -2.83 -6.59
C SER A 5 9.67 -4.04 -5.69
N LEU A 6 8.59 -4.77 -5.37
CA LEU A 6 8.62 -6.01 -4.59
C LEU A 6 8.34 -7.21 -5.49
N LEU A 7 7.35 -7.09 -6.38
CA LEU A 7 6.96 -8.15 -7.31
C LEU A 7 6.42 -7.56 -8.61
N ASP A 8 6.83 -8.16 -9.72
CA ASP A 8 6.27 -7.90 -11.05
C ASP A 8 5.65 -9.20 -11.58
N THR A 9 4.34 -9.21 -11.79
CA THR A 9 3.61 -10.27 -12.52
C THR A 9 3.36 -9.82 -13.97
N GLU A 10 2.72 -10.62 -14.81
CA GLU A 10 2.36 -10.21 -16.17
C GLU A 10 1.52 -8.92 -16.20
N HIS A 11 0.52 -8.82 -15.32
CA HIS A 11 -0.48 -7.74 -15.38
C HIS A 11 -0.35 -6.70 -14.26
N TRP A 12 0.28 -7.05 -13.14
CA TRP A 12 0.32 -6.23 -11.93
C TRP A 12 1.72 -6.13 -11.34
N ARG A 13 2.01 -4.98 -10.73
CA ARG A 13 3.19 -4.72 -9.90
C ARG A 13 2.77 -4.49 -8.45
N ILE A 14 3.48 -5.10 -7.51
CA ILE A 14 3.47 -4.71 -6.09
C ILE A 14 4.74 -3.91 -5.83
N SER A 15 4.59 -2.69 -5.32
CA SER A 15 5.71 -1.84 -4.90
C SER A 15 5.41 -1.19 -3.55
N TYR A 16 6.45 -0.76 -2.84
CA TYR A 16 6.27 0.09 -1.67
C TYR A 16 5.84 1.51 -2.08
N ARG A 17 4.97 2.15 -1.30
CA ARG A 17 4.52 3.52 -1.56
C ARG A 17 5.67 4.51 -1.31
N ARG A 18 6.06 5.26 -2.34
CA ARG A 18 7.29 6.09 -2.36
C ARG A 18 7.34 7.18 -1.29
N ASP A 19 6.20 7.78 -0.99
CA ASP A 19 6.04 8.87 -0.03
C ASP A 19 5.61 8.39 1.36
N ALA A 20 5.46 7.07 1.57
CA ALA A 20 4.98 6.54 2.83
C ALA A 20 6.02 6.63 3.95
N ARG A 21 5.63 7.33 5.02
CA ARG A 21 6.30 7.36 6.32
C ARG A 21 5.80 6.27 7.26
N HIS A 22 4.54 5.88 7.15
CA HIS A 22 3.97 4.75 7.90
C HIS A 22 4.45 3.41 7.32
N PRO A 23 5.00 2.49 8.14
CA PRO A 23 5.35 1.13 7.72
C PRO A 23 4.17 0.36 7.11
N GLY A 24 4.44 -0.49 6.12
CA GLY A 24 3.42 -1.37 5.56
C GLY A 24 2.43 -0.69 4.61
N SER A 25 2.90 0.30 3.86
CA SER A 25 2.15 0.96 2.78
C SER A 25 2.62 0.50 1.41
N LEU A 26 1.79 -0.25 0.69
CA LEU A 26 2.07 -0.76 -0.65
C LEU A 26 1.18 -0.10 -1.70
N ILE A 27 1.63 -0.20 -2.94
CA ILE A 27 0.88 0.10 -4.16
C ILE A 27 0.81 -1.19 -5.00
N VAL A 28 -0.41 -1.59 -5.37
CA VAL A 28 -0.66 -2.62 -6.38
C VAL A 28 -1.14 -1.92 -7.65
N ALA A 29 -0.27 -1.80 -8.66
CA ALA A 29 -0.53 -1.05 -9.88
C ALA A 29 -0.63 -1.95 -11.11
N SER A 30 -1.55 -1.63 -12.01
CA SER A 30 -1.61 -2.26 -13.34
C SER A 30 -0.33 -1.93 -14.12
N ARG A 31 0.15 -2.91 -14.87
CA ARG A 31 1.24 -2.72 -15.84
C ARG A 31 0.76 -2.22 -17.19
N SER A 32 -0.55 -2.26 -17.46
CA SER A 32 -1.16 -1.64 -18.65
C SER A 32 -1.55 -0.20 -18.35
N ASN A 33 -1.53 0.66 -19.38
CA ASN A 33 -1.95 2.06 -19.27
C ASN A 33 -3.49 2.22 -19.27
N ALA A 34 -4.18 1.47 -18.39
CA ALA A 34 -5.61 1.58 -18.15
C ALA A 34 -5.88 2.59 -17.03
N ARG A 35 -6.94 3.38 -17.14
CA ARG A 35 -7.33 4.36 -16.10
C ARG A 35 -8.31 3.76 -15.11
N ASP A 36 -9.21 2.90 -15.58
CA ASP A 36 -10.21 2.23 -14.77
C ASP A 36 -10.19 0.71 -14.96
N LEU A 37 -10.75 -0.01 -13.99
CA LEU A 37 -10.81 -1.48 -14.02
C LEU A 37 -11.53 -1.99 -15.28
N ALA A 38 -12.56 -1.27 -15.74
CA ALA A 38 -13.33 -1.64 -16.93
C ALA A 38 -12.49 -1.59 -18.23
N ASP A 39 -11.36 -0.87 -18.23
CA ASP A 39 -10.46 -0.76 -19.39
C ASP A 39 -9.42 -1.89 -19.42
N LEU A 40 -9.37 -2.74 -18.39
CA LEU A 40 -8.39 -3.81 -18.28
C LEU A 40 -8.78 -5.03 -19.13
N ALA A 41 -7.77 -5.73 -19.65
CA ALA A 41 -7.96 -7.02 -20.28
C ALA A 41 -8.57 -8.03 -19.27
N PRO A 42 -9.43 -8.97 -19.72
CA PRO A 42 -10.03 -9.96 -18.82
C PRO A 42 -9.02 -10.76 -17.98
N SER A 43 -7.84 -11.07 -18.53
CA SER A 43 -6.77 -11.77 -17.80
C SER A 43 -6.18 -10.93 -16.65
N ALA A 44 -6.06 -9.60 -16.84
CA ALA A 44 -5.62 -8.69 -15.80
C ALA A 44 -6.64 -8.59 -14.67
N LEU A 45 -7.94 -8.52 -15.01
CA LEU A 45 -9.03 -8.56 -14.03
C LEU A 45 -9.05 -9.88 -13.24
N ALA A 46 -8.89 -11.02 -13.92
CA ALA A 46 -8.84 -12.33 -13.28
C ALA A 46 -7.64 -12.48 -12.32
N ALA A 47 -6.49 -11.90 -12.66
CA ALA A 47 -5.28 -11.93 -11.83
C ALA A 47 -5.34 -10.99 -10.61
N LEU A 48 -6.24 -10.00 -10.60
CA LEU A 48 -6.29 -8.96 -9.56
C LEU A 48 -6.46 -9.54 -8.15
N GLY A 49 -7.39 -10.48 -7.96
CA GLY A 49 -7.64 -11.08 -6.65
C GLY A 49 -6.40 -11.78 -6.07
N GLN A 50 -5.62 -12.45 -6.92
CA GLN A 50 -4.41 -13.17 -6.49
C GLN A 50 -3.32 -12.21 -6.02
N VAL A 51 -3.11 -11.09 -6.74
CA VAL A 51 -2.09 -10.11 -6.38
C VAL A 51 -2.48 -9.31 -5.13
N LEU A 52 -3.76 -8.97 -4.95
CA LEU A 52 -4.24 -8.30 -3.74
C LEU A 52 -4.10 -9.22 -2.52
N ALA A 53 -4.47 -10.50 -2.65
CA ALA A 53 -4.32 -11.48 -1.57
C ALA A 53 -2.85 -11.70 -1.20
N LEU A 54 -1.94 -11.69 -2.17
CA LEU A 54 -0.50 -11.77 -1.90
C LEU A 54 0.01 -10.55 -1.13
N GLY A 55 -0.41 -9.34 -1.53
CA GLY A 55 -0.11 -8.10 -0.81
C GLY A 55 -0.60 -8.13 0.64
N GLU A 56 -1.84 -8.57 0.88
CA GLU A 56 -2.37 -8.72 2.24
C GLU A 56 -1.61 -9.77 3.05
N ARG A 57 -1.30 -10.95 2.48
CA ARG A 57 -0.51 -11.97 3.20
C ARG A 57 0.87 -11.45 3.58
N LEU A 58 1.53 -10.74 2.67
CA LEU A 58 2.83 -10.14 2.91
C LEU A 58 2.78 -9.15 4.07
N LEU A 59 1.81 -8.22 4.05
CA LEU A 59 1.62 -7.26 5.14
C LEU A 59 1.24 -7.93 6.46
N ARG A 60 0.41 -8.98 6.42
CA ARG A 60 0.01 -9.72 7.61
C ARG A 60 1.16 -10.40 8.31
N GLN A 61 2.06 -11.02 7.56
CA GLN A 61 3.22 -11.71 8.12
C GLN A 61 4.27 -10.74 8.68
N GLU A 62 4.46 -9.60 8.03
CA GLU A 62 5.51 -8.66 8.43
C GLU A 62 5.06 -7.71 9.55
N TYR A 63 3.82 -7.22 9.51
CA TYR A 63 3.36 -6.15 10.40
C TYR A 63 2.30 -6.55 11.41
N GLN A 64 1.75 -7.77 11.32
CA GLN A 64 0.68 -8.25 12.21
C GLN A 64 -0.46 -7.22 12.40
N PRO A 65 -1.00 -6.64 11.30
CA PRO A 65 -1.97 -5.56 11.39
C PRO A 65 -3.30 -6.07 11.97
N HIS A 66 -4.02 -5.16 12.62
CA HIS A 66 -5.42 -5.37 12.97
C HIS A 66 -6.27 -5.59 11.72
N LYS A 67 -6.03 -4.81 10.67
CA LYS A 67 -6.70 -4.94 9.36
C LYS A 67 -5.76 -4.52 8.22
N VAL A 68 -5.94 -5.09 7.03
CA VAL A 68 -5.37 -4.55 5.79
C VAL A 68 -6.50 -3.87 5.02
N VAL A 69 -6.28 -2.62 4.62
CA VAL A 69 -7.24 -1.83 3.84
C VAL A 69 -6.76 -1.69 2.40
N PHE A 70 -7.71 -1.71 1.47
CA PHE A 70 -7.50 -1.57 0.03
C PHE A 70 -8.36 -0.43 -0.51
N TYR A 71 -7.78 0.51 -1.27
CA TYR A 71 -8.55 1.61 -1.84
C TYR A 71 -7.97 2.11 -3.17
N LYS A 72 -8.86 2.48 -4.11
CA LYS A 72 -8.55 3.08 -5.42
C LYS A 72 -9.10 4.51 -5.46
N LEU A 73 -8.23 5.50 -5.65
CA LEU A 73 -8.61 6.91 -5.75
C LEU A 73 -8.47 7.42 -7.18
N GLY A 74 -7.24 7.46 -7.71
CA GLY A 74 -6.97 7.65 -9.14
C GLY A 74 -7.28 9.04 -9.71
N PHE A 75 -7.35 10.09 -8.88
CA PHE A 75 -7.64 11.46 -9.35
C PHE A 75 -6.48 12.12 -10.10
N SER A 76 -5.24 11.71 -9.84
CA SER A 76 -4.06 12.26 -10.53
C SER A 76 -3.88 11.64 -11.92
N SER A 77 -3.73 12.49 -12.94
CA SER A 77 -3.45 12.05 -14.32
C SER A 77 -2.08 11.39 -14.45
N GLY A 78 -1.93 10.48 -15.42
CA GLY A 78 -0.64 9.86 -15.77
C GLY A 78 -0.32 8.58 -15.01
N PHE A 79 -1.21 8.14 -14.11
CA PHE A 79 -1.09 6.86 -13.42
C PHE A 79 -2.08 5.84 -13.97
N SER A 80 -1.60 4.60 -14.14
CA SER A 80 -2.46 3.45 -14.41
C SER A 80 -3.30 3.10 -13.17
N VAL A 81 -4.34 2.29 -13.34
CA VAL A 81 -5.14 1.71 -12.24
C VAL A 81 -4.20 1.22 -11.13
N HIS A 82 -4.39 1.70 -9.91
CA HIS A 82 -3.64 1.23 -8.77
C HIS A 82 -4.46 1.26 -7.49
N PHE A 83 -4.10 0.36 -6.58
CA PHE A 83 -4.67 0.27 -5.24
C PHE A 83 -3.60 0.62 -4.23
N HIS A 84 -3.97 1.45 -3.27
CA HIS A 84 -3.24 1.56 -2.03
C HIS A 84 -3.61 0.38 -1.15
N VAL A 85 -2.60 -0.25 -0.55
CA VAL A 85 -2.76 -1.39 0.35
C VAL A 85 -1.99 -1.10 1.62
N VAL A 86 -2.69 -0.91 2.74
CA VAL A 86 -2.09 -0.40 3.97
C VAL A 86 -2.33 -1.35 5.13
N ALA A 87 -1.26 -1.63 5.87
CA ALA A 87 -1.30 -2.36 7.14
C ALA A 87 -1.76 -1.42 8.26
N VAL A 88 -2.97 -1.64 8.78
CA VAL A 88 -3.55 -0.87 9.88
C VAL A 88 -3.27 -1.63 11.17
N THR A 89 -2.32 -1.15 11.97
CA THR A 89 -1.97 -1.74 13.27
C THR A 89 -2.83 -1.16 14.39
N ARG A 90 -2.76 -1.74 15.59
CA ARG A 90 -3.50 -1.20 16.74
C ARG A 90 -2.91 0.13 17.21
N GLU A 91 -1.61 0.29 17.05
CA GLU A 91 -0.86 1.51 17.37
C GLU A 91 -1.32 2.65 16.46
N LEU A 92 -1.46 2.41 15.15
CA LEU A 92 -2.00 3.40 14.22
C LEU A 92 -3.44 3.80 14.59
N LEU A 93 -4.29 2.84 14.98
CA LEU A 93 -5.64 3.16 15.42
C LEU A 93 -5.63 4.02 16.69
N GLN A 94 -4.74 3.73 17.63
CA GLN A 94 -4.59 4.52 18.85
C GLN A 94 -4.13 5.95 18.54
N GLU A 95 -3.19 6.13 17.62
CA GLU A 95 -2.76 7.45 17.17
C GLU A 95 -3.91 8.26 16.55
N ILE A 96 -4.79 7.61 15.79
CA ILE A 96 -5.97 8.26 15.20
C ILE A 96 -6.94 8.70 16.30
N VAL A 97 -7.23 7.82 17.26
CA VAL A 97 -8.11 8.13 18.40
C VAL A 97 -7.57 9.29 19.24
N GLU A 98 -6.25 9.41 19.38
CA GLU A 98 -5.61 10.50 20.13
C GLU A 98 -5.54 11.81 19.34
N HIS A 99 -5.81 11.78 18.03
CA HIS A 99 -5.73 12.96 17.18
C HIS A 99 -6.99 13.83 17.34
N PRO A 100 -6.86 15.13 17.68
CA PRO A 100 -8.00 15.98 18.02
C PRO A 100 -9.02 16.18 16.89
N ASP A 101 -8.59 16.00 15.65
CA ASP A 101 -9.44 16.16 14.45
C ASP A 101 -10.10 14.85 13.97
N TYR A 102 -9.95 13.73 14.70
CA TYR A 102 -10.50 12.42 14.33
C TYR A 102 -11.43 11.87 15.42
N PRO A 103 -12.35 10.96 15.07
CA PRO A 103 -13.28 10.37 16.05
C PRO A 103 -12.60 9.35 16.97
N ASP A 104 -13.19 9.16 18.16
CA ASP A 104 -12.75 8.16 19.15
C ASP A 104 -12.97 6.70 18.69
N GLU A 105 -13.80 6.49 17.66
CA GLU A 105 -14.06 5.20 17.02
C GLU A 105 -13.86 5.32 15.50
N PRO A 106 -12.60 5.34 14.99
CA PRO A 106 -12.32 5.60 13.58
C PRO A 106 -12.74 4.44 12.67
N ASP A 107 -13.35 4.78 11.54
CA ASP A 107 -13.71 3.84 10.49
C ASP A 107 -12.58 3.67 9.46
N GLY A 108 -12.84 2.90 8.40
CA GLY A 108 -11.85 2.68 7.34
C GLY A 108 -11.50 3.94 6.55
N ASN A 109 -12.42 4.87 6.37
CA ASN A 109 -12.19 6.14 5.68
C ASN A 109 -11.33 7.08 6.53
N ASP A 110 -11.57 7.13 7.85
CA ASP A 110 -10.75 7.88 8.78
C ASP A 110 -9.29 7.44 8.71
N VAL A 111 -9.04 6.13 8.72
CA VAL A 111 -7.70 5.56 8.56
C VAL A 111 -7.05 5.95 7.22
N ILE A 112 -7.81 5.87 6.12
CA ILE A 112 -7.30 6.24 4.79
C ILE A 112 -6.91 7.71 4.75
N LEU A 113 -7.74 8.58 5.31
CA LEU A 113 -7.49 10.02 5.36
C LEU A 113 -6.28 10.33 6.24
N PHE A 114 -6.22 9.76 7.45
CA PHE A 114 -5.12 9.96 8.39
C PHE A 114 -3.78 9.53 7.80
N VAL A 115 -3.68 8.31 7.27
CA VAL A 115 -2.44 7.81 6.66
C VAL A 115 -2.01 8.68 5.48
N SER A 116 -2.96 9.23 4.72
CA SER A 116 -2.63 10.10 3.60
C SER A 116 -2.09 11.45 4.08
N ARG A 117 -2.80 12.12 4.99
CA ARG A 117 -2.46 13.47 5.49
C ARG A 117 -1.20 13.45 6.36
N GLU A 118 -1.15 12.56 7.34
CA GLU A 118 -0.08 12.55 8.35
C GLU A 118 1.18 11.84 7.86
N TYR A 119 1.04 10.84 6.98
CA TYR A 119 2.13 9.93 6.65
C TYR A 119 2.57 9.91 5.18
N ALA A 120 2.03 10.75 4.28
CA ALA A 120 2.46 10.69 2.88
C ALA A 120 2.53 12.03 2.11
N GLU A 121 1.77 13.06 2.46
CA GLU A 121 1.67 14.30 1.67
C GLU A 121 2.88 15.25 1.75
N ARG A 122 4.07 14.75 2.12
CA ARG A 122 5.32 15.53 2.09
C ARG A 122 6.53 14.67 1.69
N ALA A 123 7.60 15.34 1.28
CA ALA A 123 8.88 14.68 1.03
C ALA A 123 9.41 13.97 2.29
N LEU A 124 9.99 12.79 2.09
CA LEU A 124 10.68 12.04 3.14
C LEU A 124 12.01 12.70 3.49
N THR A 125 12.31 12.76 4.78
CA THR A 125 13.66 13.08 5.28
C THR A 125 14.65 11.95 4.95
N PRO A 126 15.98 12.21 4.97
CA PRO A 126 16.96 11.15 4.72
C PRO A 126 16.84 9.94 5.66
N ALA A 127 16.46 10.18 6.93
CA ALA A 127 16.24 9.11 7.90
C ALA A 127 15.01 8.26 7.55
N GLU A 128 13.91 8.91 7.13
CA GLU A 128 12.69 8.22 6.69
C GLU A 128 12.93 7.42 5.39
N GLN A 129 13.74 7.94 4.46
CA GLN A 129 14.13 7.19 3.26
C GLN A 129 14.93 5.93 3.59
N LEU A 130 15.88 6.03 4.53
CA LEU A 130 16.66 4.89 4.98
C LEU A 130 15.76 3.82 5.63
N GLU A 131 14.81 4.25 6.46
CA GLU A 131 13.86 3.33 7.06
C GLU A 131 12.96 2.68 6.02
N GLN A 132 12.45 3.44 5.05
CA GLN A 132 11.69 2.91 3.93
C GLN A 132 12.47 1.84 3.16
N MET A 133 13.76 2.04 2.91
CA MET A 133 14.59 1.02 2.24
C MET A 133 14.70 -0.27 3.06
N ARG A 134 14.83 -0.17 4.39
CA ARG A 134 14.82 -1.35 5.26
C ARG A 134 13.48 -2.08 5.22
N GLN A 135 12.36 -1.35 5.17
CA GLN A 135 11.03 -1.94 5.03
C GLN A 135 10.92 -2.72 3.71
N VAL A 136 11.38 -2.13 2.60
CA VAL A 136 11.42 -2.79 1.29
C VAL A 136 12.25 -4.08 1.34
N GLU A 137 13.42 -4.05 1.97
CA GLU A 137 14.29 -5.23 2.10
C GLU A 137 13.64 -6.35 2.92
N ARG A 138 13.02 -6.02 4.07
CA ARG A 138 12.27 -7.00 4.88
C ARG A 138 11.13 -7.64 4.10
N LEU A 139 10.36 -6.82 3.38
CA LEU A 139 9.26 -7.31 2.55
C LEU A 139 9.73 -8.20 1.41
N ARG A 140 10.87 -7.90 0.78
CA ARG A 140 11.47 -8.79 -0.24
C ARG A 140 11.87 -10.14 0.36
N GLN A 141 12.52 -10.15 1.52
CA GLN A 141 12.87 -11.39 2.22
C GLN A 141 11.62 -12.20 2.60
N ARG A 142 10.56 -11.53 3.07
CA ARG A 142 9.29 -12.20 3.38
C ARG A 142 8.63 -12.79 2.14
N LEU A 143 8.64 -12.06 1.03
CA LEU A 143 8.06 -12.50 -0.23
C LEU A 143 8.72 -13.79 -0.74
N THR A 144 10.03 -13.95 -0.57
CA THR A 144 10.73 -15.20 -0.94
C THR A 144 10.29 -16.42 -0.11
N SER A 145 9.71 -16.21 1.08
CA SER A 145 9.19 -17.29 1.93
C SER A 145 7.71 -17.64 1.67
N LEU A 146 7.03 -16.84 0.84
CA LEU A 146 5.62 -17.01 0.48
C LEU A 146 5.41 -17.75 -0.85
N ASN A 147 6.49 -17.93 -1.63
CA ASN A 147 6.53 -18.70 -2.88
C ASN A 147 7.15 -20.08 -2.63
#